data_AF-A0A2V6VJ32-F1
#
_entry.id   AF-A0A2V6VJ32-F1
#
_cell.length_a   1.000
_cell.length_b   1.000
_cell.length_c   1.000
_cell.angle_alpha   90.00
_cell.angle_beta   90.00
_cell.angle_gamma   90.00
#
_symmetry.space_group_name_H-M   'P 1'
#
loop_
_entity.id
_entity.type
_entity.pdbx_description
1 polymer ?
#
loop_
_entity_poly.entity_id
_entity_poly.type
_entity_poly.pdbx_seq_one_letter_code
_entity_poly.pdbx_strand_id
1 'polypeptide(L)'
;VHGWVTGLYDGKIRLPLGSGLPSGAALEQLVVHEYAHAAIHELSRGRTPRWLQEGLAQYLEGVRVDPLLRGPGGLTLGGLEALIGDPDPARARVGYDIALWVTEDLVIRGGLASVRTVLMRLGNGDSIAAAMTQVYGMRLAELESQWRNLLGG
;
A
#
# COMPACT_ATOMS: atom_id res chain seq x y z
N VAL A 1 23.20 -11.84 4.02
CA VAL A 1 22.70 -10.75 3.15
C VAL A 1 21.18 -10.81 3.26
N HIS A 2 20.54 -9.83 3.89
CA HIS A 2 19.11 -9.92 4.21
C HIS A 2 18.30 -9.76 2.91
N GLY A 3 17.57 -10.81 2.56
CA GLY A 3 16.83 -10.96 1.29
C GLY A 3 15.54 -10.15 1.23
N TRP A 4 15.64 -8.84 1.44
CA TRP A 4 14.63 -7.90 0.94
C TRP A 4 15.05 -7.55 -0.48
N VAL A 5 14.63 -8.40 -1.41
CA VAL A 5 14.78 -8.19 -2.83
C VAL A 5 13.54 -7.42 -3.26
N THR A 6 13.53 -6.12 -3.00
CA THR A 6 12.50 -5.22 -3.55
C THR A 6 12.91 -4.93 -4.98
N GLY A 7 12.00 -5.18 -5.93
CA GLY A 7 12.17 -4.56 -7.23
C GLY A 7 12.09 -3.05 -7.10
N LEU A 8 12.40 -2.38 -8.19
CA LEU A 8 12.36 -0.93 -8.24
C LEU A 8 11.69 -0.50 -9.53
N TYR A 9 10.64 0.29 -9.38
CA TYR A 9 10.13 1.13 -10.45
C TYR A 9 10.75 2.53 -10.36
N ASP A 10 11.59 2.87 -11.35
CA ASP A 10 12.19 4.20 -11.53
C ASP A 10 11.84 4.82 -12.91
N GLY A 11 10.75 4.35 -13.53
CA GLY A 11 10.46 4.52 -14.95
C GLY A 11 10.85 3.29 -15.79
N LYS A 12 11.56 2.33 -15.19
CA LYS A 12 11.74 0.96 -15.68
C LYS A 12 11.45 0.00 -14.53
N ILE A 13 10.93 -1.18 -14.84
CA ILE A 13 10.79 -2.26 -13.84
C ILE A 13 12.14 -2.97 -13.72
N ARG A 14 12.73 -2.94 -12.52
CA ARG A 14 13.99 -3.62 -12.20
C ARG A 14 13.72 -4.76 -11.24
N LEU A 15 14.06 -5.97 -11.65
CA LEU A 15 13.89 -7.19 -10.86
C LEU A 15 15.25 -7.67 -10.36
N PRO A 16 15.51 -7.69 -9.05
CA PRO A 16 16.80 -8.16 -8.54
C PRO A 16 16.72 -9.68 -8.46
N LEU A 17 17.22 -10.35 -9.50
CA LEU A 17 17.37 -11.80 -9.50
C LEU A 17 18.67 -12.08 -8.75
N GLY A 18 18.59 -12.64 -7.54
CA GLY A 18 19.76 -13.00 -6.73
C GLY A 18 20.61 -14.10 -7.37
N SER A 19 21.25 -14.95 -6.56
CA SER A 19 22.09 -16.06 -7.06
C SER A 19 21.32 -17.21 -7.74
N GLY A 20 20.02 -17.05 -7.97
CA GLY A 20 19.15 -18.00 -8.65
C GLY A 20 17.82 -17.35 -9.04
N LEU A 21 17.18 -17.88 -10.07
CA LEU A 21 15.84 -17.44 -10.46
C LEU A 21 14.82 -17.88 -9.39
N PRO A 22 13.90 -17.00 -8.96
CA PRO A 22 12.78 -17.40 -8.13
C PRO A 22 11.89 -18.41 -8.88
N SER A 23 10.98 -19.07 -8.15
CA SER A 23 9.94 -19.88 -8.80
C SER A 23 9.11 -19.01 -9.76
N GLY A 24 8.51 -19.61 -10.79
CA GLY A 24 7.66 -18.87 -11.73
C GLY A 24 6.56 -18.07 -11.04
N ALA A 25 5.92 -18.64 -10.02
CA ALA A 25 4.91 -17.96 -9.22
C ALA A 25 5.47 -16.77 -8.42
N ALA A 26 6.64 -16.93 -7.79
CA ALA A 26 7.28 -15.85 -7.05
C ALA A 26 7.76 -14.72 -7.99
N LEU A 27 8.19 -15.07 -9.21
CA LEU A 27 8.53 -14.08 -10.24
C LEU A 27 7.27 -13.32 -10.70
N GLU A 28 6.17 -14.02 -10.94
CA GLU A 28 4.90 -13.41 -11.34
C GLU A 28 4.40 -12.43 -10.28
N GLN A 29 4.40 -12.82 -9.00
CA GLN A 29 4.05 -11.94 -7.88
C GLN A 29 4.92 -10.68 -7.86
N LEU A 30 6.24 -10.83 -7.96
CA LEU A 30 7.18 -9.71 -8.00
C LEU A 30 6.92 -8.80 -9.21
N VAL A 31 6.66 -9.35 -10.39
CA VAL A 31 6.33 -8.56 -11.59
C VAL A 31 5.04 -7.78 -11.39
N VAL A 32 4.00 -8.40 -10.81
CA VAL A 32 2.73 -7.74 -10.51
C VAL A 32 2.94 -6.60 -9.52
N HIS A 33 3.75 -6.80 -8.49
CA HIS A 33 4.11 -5.77 -7.51
C HIS A 33 4.74 -4.54 -8.18
N GLU A 34 5.80 -4.74 -8.96
CA GLU A 34 6.51 -3.64 -9.61
C GLU A 34 5.66 -2.95 -10.68
N TYR A 35 4.82 -3.72 -11.39
CA TYR A 35 3.88 -3.15 -12.34
C TYR A 35 2.78 -2.34 -11.66
N ALA A 36 2.32 -2.75 -10.47
CA ALA A 36 1.39 -1.98 -9.67
C ALA A 36 1.96 -0.60 -9.33
N HIS A 37 3.22 -0.52 -8.88
CA HIS A 37 3.90 0.75 -8.64
C HIS A 37 3.91 1.64 -9.90
N ALA A 38 4.21 1.06 -11.07
CA ALA A 38 4.19 1.79 -12.33
C ALA A 38 2.80 2.36 -12.66
N ALA A 39 1.76 1.54 -12.59
CA ALA A 39 0.38 1.94 -12.87
C ALA A 39 -0.14 2.98 -11.86
N ILE A 40 0.20 2.81 -10.58
CA ILE A 40 -0.15 3.76 -9.52
C ILE A 40 0.52 5.10 -9.78
N HIS A 41 1.81 5.09 -10.12
CA HIS A 41 2.56 6.29 -10.44
C HIS A 41 1.95 7.03 -11.64
N GLU A 42 1.60 6.31 -12.71
CA GLU A 42 0.98 6.89 -13.90
C GLU A 42 -0.38 7.53 -13.59
N LEU A 43 -1.26 6.81 -12.90
CA LEU A 43 -2.61 7.31 -12.57
C LEU A 43 -2.56 8.51 -11.62
N SER A 44 -1.66 8.48 -10.65
CA SER A 44 -1.56 9.51 -9.60
C SER A 44 -0.57 10.63 -9.90
N ARG A 45 0.19 10.53 -10.99
CA ARG A 45 1.31 11.42 -11.30
C ARG A 45 2.29 11.56 -10.12
N GLY A 46 2.58 10.44 -9.46
CA GLY A 46 3.48 10.37 -8.31
C GLY A 46 2.95 11.04 -7.03
N ARG A 47 1.65 11.33 -6.92
CA ARG A 47 1.06 12.00 -5.74
C ARG A 47 0.46 11.04 -4.70
N THR A 48 0.49 9.73 -4.95
CA THR A 48 -0.01 8.73 -4.01
C THR A 48 0.89 8.63 -2.77
N PRO A 49 0.34 8.62 -1.54
CA PRO A 49 1.13 8.38 -0.32
C PRO A 49 1.69 6.95 -0.30
N ARG A 50 2.85 6.73 0.33
CA ARG A 50 3.56 5.43 0.26
C ARG A 50 2.69 4.29 0.78
N TRP A 51 1.94 4.51 1.86
CA TRP A 51 1.06 3.46 2.40
C TRP A 51 0.07 2.92 1.36
N LEU A 52 -0.47 3.77 0.47
CA LEU A 52 -1.41 3.31 -0.54
C LEU A 52 -0.68 2.70 -1.75
N GLN A 53 0.54 3.15 -2.05
CA GLN A 53 1.36 2.52 -3.09
C GLN A 53 1.68 1.07 -2.71
N GLU A 54 2.25 0.88 -1.53
CA GLU A 54 2.71 -0.41 -1.04
C GLU A 54 1.54 -1.36 -0.74
N GLY A 55 0.50 -0.87 -0.06
CA GLY A 55 -0.67 -1.68 0.24
C GLY A 55 -1.40 -2.17 -1.01
N LEU A 56 -1.47 -1.35 -2.07
CA LEU A 56 -2.09 -1.75 -3.33
C LEU A 56 -1.20 -2.67 -4.16
N ALA A 57 0.12 -2.47 -4.15
CA ALA A 57 1.06 -3.41 -4.76
C ALA A 57 0.96 -4.80 -4.11
N GLN A 58 0.95 -4.86 -2.78
CA GLN A 58 0.77 -6.11 -2.02
C GLN A 58 -0.60 -6.75 -2.22
N TYR A 59 -1.65 -5.95 -2.32
CA TYR A 59 -2.99 -6.45 -2.61
C TYR A 59 -3.05 -7.11 -3.99
N LEU A 60 -2.48 -6.47 -5.01
CA LEU A 60 -2.50 -6.96 -6.40
C LEU A 60 -1.59 -8.16 -6.62
N GLU A 61 -0.43 -8.24 -5.95
CA GLU A 61 0.44 -9.43 -6.01
C GLU A 61 -0.17 -10.65 -5.29
N GLY A 62 -1.25 -10.46 -4.53
CA GLY A 62 -2.01 -11.52 -3.88
C GLY A 62 -1.58 -11.83 -2.45
N VAL A 63 -0.89 -10.92 -1.76
CA VAL A 63 -0.61 -11.07 -0.32
C VAL A 63 -1.91 -11.06 0.46
N ARG A 64 -1.99 -11.93 1.46
CA ARG A 64 -3.14 -12.04 2.36
C ARG A 64 -2.82 -11.32 3.65
N VAL A 65 -3.76 -10.50 4.12
CA VAL A 65 -3.71 -9.91 5.45
C VAL A 65 -3.66 -11.00 6.51
N ASP A 66 -2.77 -10.84 7.49
CA ASP A 66 -2.75 -11.69 8.67
C ASP A 66 -3.99 -11.41 9.54
N PRO A 67 -4.88 -12.40 9.79
CA PRO A 67 -6.04 -12.23 10.67
C PRO A 67 -5.67 -11.86 12.11
N LEU A 68 -4.44 -12.14 12.54
CA LEU A 68 -3.92 -11.82 13.87
C LEU A 68 -3.18 -10.48 13.91
N LEU A 69 -3.14 -9.72 12.82
CA LEU A 69 -2.48 -8.43 12.76
C LEU A 69 -2.98 -7.51 13.89
N ARG A 70 -2.02 -6.88 14.57
CA ARG A 70 -2.27 -5.86 15.58
C ARG A 70 -1.45 -4.63 15.23
N GLY A 71 -2.12 -3.48 15.27
CA GLY A 71 -1.51 -2.19 15.00
C GLY A 71 -1.12 -1.50 16.31
N PRO A 72 -0.11 -0.60 16.29
CA PRO A 72 0.13 0.30 17.40
C PRO A 72 -1.15 1.08 17.76
N GLY A 73 -1.49 1.12 19.05
CA GLY A 73 -2.62 1.92 19.52
C GLY A 73 -2.45 3.39 19.13
N GLY A 74 -3.50 3.99 18.56
CA GLY A 74 -3.45 5.40 18.15
C GLY A 74 -2.76 5.68 16.81
N LEU A 75 -2.42 4.65 16.01
CA LEU A 75 -1.80 4.85 14.70
C LEU A 75 -2.67 5.72 13.79
N THR A 76 -2.05 6.74 13.20
CA THR A 76 -2.63 7.60 12.15
C THR A 76 -2.04 7.22 10.78
N LEU A 77 -2.64 7.69 9.70
CA LEU A 77 -2.09 7.55 8.35
C LEU A 77 -0.72 8.22 8.22
N GLY A 78 -0.50 9.35 8.90
CA GLY A 78 0.83 9.97 8.97
C GLY A 78 1.84 9.12 9.74
N GLY A 79 1.40 8.46 10.82
CA GLY A 79 2.21 7.49 11.55
C GLY A 79 2.54 6.25 10.71
N LEU A 80 1.58 5.76 9.93
CA LEU A 80 1.77 4.66 8.98
C LEU A 80 2.78 5.03 7.89
N GLU A 81 2.65 6.24 7.33
CA GLU A 81 3.60 6.79 6.35
C GLU A 81 5.03 6.83 6.92
N ALA A 82 5.19 7.18 8.20
CA ALA A 82 6.48 7.15 8.88
C ALA A 82 6.97 5.72 9.14
N LEU A 83 6.09 4.81 9.53
CA LEU A 83 6.41 3.43 9.86
C LEU A 83 6.95 2.65 8.66
N ILE A 84 6.36 2.84 7.47
CA ILE A 84 6.85 2.23 6.22
C ILE A 84 8.26 2.70 5.87
N GLY A 85 8.57 3.97 6.17
CA GLY A 85 9.90 4.55 5.95
C GLY A 85 10.89 4.31 7.07
N ASP A 86 10.57 3.48 8.06
CA ASP A 86 11.42 3.24 9.23
C ASP A 86 12.70 2.50 8.82
N PRO A 87 13.90 2.92 9.28
CA PRO A 87 15.14 2.24 8.96
C PRO A 87 15.24 0.85 9.59
N ASP A 88 14.46 0.54 10.63
CA ASP A 88 14.34 -0.82 11.17
C ASP A 88 13.43 -1.67 10.28
N PRO A 89 13.95 -2.72 9.61
CA PRO A 89 13.15 -3.55 8.71
C PRO A 89 11.97 -4.25 9.38
N ALA A 90 12.09 -4.59 10.67
CA ALA A 90 10.99 -5.23 11.40
C ALA A 90 9.83 -4.24 11.60
N ARG A 91 10.14 -2.97 11.87
CA ARG A 91 9.14 -1.91 12.01
C ARG A 91 8.53 -1.53 10.66
N ALA A 92 9.36 -1.40 9.63
CA ALA A 92 8.89 -1.20 8.26
C ALA A 92 7.93 -2.32 7.82
N ARG A 93 8.23 -3.57 8.18
CA ARG A 93 7.35 -4.71 7.89
C ARG A 93 5.96 -4.56 8.49
N VAL A 94 5.85 -4.14 9.74
CA VAL A 94 4.56 -3.84 10.37
C VAL A 94 3.83 -2.73 9.60
N GLY A 95 4.56 -1.73 9.10
CA GLY A 95 4.00 -0.69 8.23
C GLY A 95 3.39 -1.25 6.95
N TYR A 96 4.09 -2.14 6.25
CA TYR A 96 3.57 -2.81 5.05
C TYR A 96 2.32 -3.65 5.35
N ASP A 97 2.36 -4.47 6.40
CA ASP A 97 1.22 -5.33 6.76
C ASP A 97 -0.05 -4.50 7.09
N ILE A 98 0.12 -3.36 7.78
CA ILE A 98 -0.98 -2.42 8.05
C ILE A 98 -1.44 -1.70 6.78
N ALA A 99 -0.52 -1.29 5.89
CA ALA A 99 -0.85 -0.68 4.61
C ALA A 99 -1.70 -1.59 3.72
N LEU A 100 -1.35 -2.89 3.67
CA LEU A 100 -2.14 -3.91 3.00
C LEU A 100 -3.54 -4.03 3.60
N TRP A 101 -3.64 -4.12 4.94
CA TRP A 101 -4.92 -4.20 5.64
C TRP A 101 -5.83 -3.00 5.30
N VAL A 102 -5.26 -1.80 5.36
CA VAL A 102 -5.95 -0.55 5.03
C VAL A 102 -6.45 -0.58 3.59
N THR A 103 -5.61 -1.04 2.67
CA THR A 103 -5.96 -1.11 1.25
C THR A 103 -7.06 -2.13 1.00
N GLU A 104 -7.01 -3.30 1.64
CA GLU A 104 -8.06 -4.31 1.55
C GLU A 104 -9.41 -3.77 2.06
N ASP A 105 -9.42 -3.01 3.16
CA ASP A 105 -10.63 -2.34 3.67
C ASP A 105 -11.22 -1.34 2.64
N LEU A 106 -10.38 -0.56 1.96
CA LEU A 106 -10.81 0.36 0.90
C LEU A 106 -11.38 -0.38 -0.33
N VAL A 107 -10.78 -1.52 -0.69
CA VAL A 107 -11.25 -2.36 -1.78
C VAL A 107 -12.56 -3.05 -1.41
N ILE A 108 -12.73 -3.53 -0.18
CA ILE A 108 -13.99 -4.12 0.30
C ILE A 108 -15.14 -3.10 0.22
N ARG A 109 -14.88 -1.83 0.57
CA ARG A 109 -15.91 -0.78 0.60
C ARG A 109 -16.37 -0.31 -0.77
N GLY A 110 -15.44 -0.18 -1.73
CA GLY A 110 -15.70 0.51 -2.99
C GLY A 110 -15.19 -0.20 -4.24
N GLY A 111 -14.56 -1.35 -4.08
CA GLY A 111 -13.87 -2.07 -5.15
C GLY A 111 -12.62 -1.33 -5.66
N LEU A 112 -11.89 -2.02 -6.55
CA LEU A 112 -10.73 -1.43 -7.24
C LEU A 112 -11.08 -0.20 -8.09
N ALA A 113 -12.33 -0.08 -8.56
CA ALA A 113 -12.79 1.09 -9.32
C ALA A 113 -12.76 2.38 -8.47
N SER A 114 -13.14 2.29 -7.20
CA SER A 114 -13.06 3.43 -6.27
C SER A 114 -11.61 3.80 -5.97
N VAL A 115 -10.75 2.81 -5.72
CA VAL A 115 -9.30 3.05 -5.51
C VAL A 115 -8.68 3.71 -6.75
N ARG A 116 -8.99 3.22 -7.95
CA ARG A 116 -8.55 3.86 -9.21
C ARG A 116 -9.02 5.31 -9.31
N THR A 117 -10.26 5.59 -8.90
CA THR A 117 -10.80 6.96 -8.90
C THR A 117 -10.04 7.86 -7.92
N VAL A 118 -9.66 7.35 -6.74
CA VAL A 118 -8.78 8.06 -5.81
C VAL A 118 -7.45 8.40 -6.48
N LEU A 119 -6.78 7.41 -7.09
CA LEU A 119 -5.50 7.62 -7.78
C LEU A 119 -5.60 8.71 -8.86
N MET A 120 -6.64 8.67 -9.70
CA MET A 120 -6.87 9.70 -10.71
C MET A 120 -7.11 11.09 -10.12
N ARG A 121 -7.86 11.19 -9.02
CA ARG A 121 -8.10 12.48 -8.32
C ARG A 121 -6.79 13.06 -7.77
N LEU A 122 -5.92 12.21 -7.20
CA LEU A 122 -4.57 12.61 -6.81
C LEU A 122 -3.77 13.12 -8.01
N GLY A 123 -3.82 12.42 -9.15
CA GLY A 123 -3.19 12.87 -10.40
C GLY A 123 -3.70 14.23 -10.91
N ASN A 124 -4.97 14.55 -10.62
CA ASN A 124 -5.59 15.84 -10.92
C ASN A 124 -5.30 16.94 -9.88
N GLY A 125 -4.54 16.63 -8.82
CA GLY A 125 -4.04 17.60 -7.86
C GLY A 125 -4.81 17.65 -6.54
N ASP A 126 -5.79 16.77 -6.33
CA ASP A 126 -6.45 16.67 -5.04
C ASP A 126 -5.51 16.12 -3.96
N SER A 127 -5.70 16.57 -2.73
CA SER A 127 -5.08 15.92 -1.57
C SER A 127 -5.71 14.54 -1.33
N ILE A 128 -4.99 13.64 -0.68
CA ILE A 128 -5.54 12.34 -0.27
C ILE A 128 -6.80 12.50 0.59
N ALA A 129 -6.84 13.50 1.47
CA ALA A 129 -8.03 13.77 2.28
C ALA A 129 -9.23 14.14 1.40
N ALA A 130 -9.05 15.06 0.44
CA ALA A 130 -10.11 15.46 -0.48
C ALA A 130 -10.56 14.28 -1.37
N ALA A 131 -9.62 13.51 -1.91
CA ALA A 131 -9.92 12.34 -2.75
C ALA A 131 -10.73 11.28 -1.99
N MET A 132 -10.33 10.96 -0.75
CA MET A 132 -11.06 10.00 0.08
C MET A 132 -12.46 10.48 0.43
N THR A 133 -12.62 11.76 0.80
CA THR A 133 -13.95 12.30 1.09
C THR A 133 -14.86 12.31 -0.14
N GLN A 134 -14.33 12.60 -1.32
CA GLN A 134 -15.11 12.64 -2.55
C GLN A 134 -15.50 11.26 -3.07
N VAL A 135 -14.63 10.25 -2.91
CA VAL A 135 -14.88 8.90 -3.43
C VAL A 135 -15.62 8.02 -2.43
N TYR A 136 -15.22 8.06 -1.16
CA TYR A 136 -15.75 7.18 -0.11
C TYR A 136 -16.73 7.89 0.83
N GLY A 137 -16.92 9.20 0.71
CA GLY A 137 -17.78 9.97 1.62
C GLY A 137 -17.23 10.06 3.05
N MET A 138 -15.95 9.72 3.26
CA MET A 138 -15.33 9.66 4.59
C MET A 138 -14.13 10.58 4.71
N ARG A 139 -13.97 11.20 5.88
CA ARG A 139 -12.75 11.92 6.26
C ARG A 139 -11.68 10.93 6.71
N LEU A 140 -10.40 11.27 6.49
CA LEU A 140 -9.29 10.40 6.93
C LEU A 140 -9.33 10.11 8.44
N ALA A 141 -9.72 11.09 9.26
CA ALA A 141 -9.83 10.89 10.71
C ALA A 141 -10.92 9.86 11.08
N GLU A 142 -12.00 9.76 10.30
CA GLU A 142 -13.06 8.77 10.50
C GLU A 142 -12.54 7.38 10.14
N LEU A 143 -11.82 7.28 9.03
CA LEU A 143 -11.14 6.07 8.58
C LEU A 143 -10.14 5.57 9.65
N GLU A 144 -9.25 6.44 10.13
CA GLU A 144 -8.29 6.14 11.20
C GLU A 144 -8.97 5.72 12.52
N SER A 145 -10.13 6.31 12.85
CA SER A 145 -10.87 5.95 14.05
C SER A 145 -11.46 4.54 13.98
N GLN A 146 -11.86 4.10 12.78
CA GLN A 146 -12.41 2.75 12.57
C GLN A 146 -11.30 1.70 12.73
N TRP A 147 -10.11 1.97 12.19
CA TRP A 147 -8.97 1.06 12.28
C TRP A 147 -8.50 0.86 13.70
N ARG A 148 -8.52 1.91 14.53
CA ARG A 148 -8.18 1.79 15.96
C ARG A 148 -9.01 0.73 16.68
N ASN A 149 -10.29 0.61 16.34
CA ASN A 149 -11.17 -0.39 16.93
C ASN A 149 -10.90 -1.80 16.42
N LEU A 150 -10.41 -1.93 15.18
CA LEU A 150 -10.21 -3.22 14.51
C LEU A 150 -8.79 -3.79 14.75
N LEU A 151 -7.78 -2.93 14.81
CA LEU A 151 -6.37 -3.29 14.97
C LEU A 151 -5.85 -3.14 16.41
N GLY A 152 -6.53 -2.36 17.25
CA GLY A 152 -6.10 -1.99 18.60
C GLY A 152 -6.74 -2.78 19.74
N GLY A 153 -7.27 -3.98 19.45
CA GLY A 153 -7.78 -4.91 20.47
C GLY A 153 -6.68 -5.62 21.23
#